data_AF-A0A844ID17-F1
#
_entry.id   AF-A0A844ID17-F1
#
_cell.length_a   1.000
_cell.length_b   1.000
_cell.length_c   1.000
_cell.angle_alpha   90.00
_cell.angle_beta   90.00
_cell.angle_gamma   90.00
#
_symmetry.space_group_name_H-M   'P 1'
#
loop_
_entity.id
_entity.type
_entity.pdbx_description
1 polymer ?
#
loop_
_entity_poly.entity_id
_entity_poly.type
_entity_poly.pdbx_seq_one_letter_code
_entity_poly.pdbx_strand_id
1 'polypeptide(L)'
;MSQTAPTSPDNFLNVPIPPSKQRKGKKPIPLLLGLLVVGGSLGYVLWQNRPQGEVDVLKLSGRIEGYETEIGIKRSGRIESIALREGAYVKKGQELIKLDDSNDQLLQ
;
A
#
# COMPACT_ATOMS: atom_id res chain seq x y z
N MET A 1 -83.18 77.08 10.70
CA MET A 1 -83.16 76.53 12.08
C MET A 1 -82.37 75.23 12.02
N SER A 2 -81.35 74.92 12.80
CA SER A 2 -80.49 75.62 13.76
C SER A 2 -79.45 74.57 14.15
N GLN A 3 -78.17 74.98 14.27
CA GLN A 3 -77.19 74.55 15.29
C GLN A 3 -76.88 73.05 15.47
N THR A 4 -75.69 72.59 15.84
CA THR A 4 -74.42 73.21 16.29
C THR A 4 -73.36 72.10 16.24
N ALA A 5 -72.13 72.45 15.91
CA ALA A 5 -70.94 71.61 16.12
C ALA A 5 -70.53 71.59 17.61
N PRO A 6 -69.72 70.61 18.07
CA PRO A 6 -68.27 70.86 18.09
C PRO A 6 -67.34 69.65 17.76
N THR A 7 -66.13 70.03 17.34
CA THR A 7 -64.83 69.31 17.18
C THR A 7 -64.46 68.37 18.34
N SER A 8 -63.68 67.28 18.17
CA SER A 8 -62.24 67.23 17.79
C SER A 8 -61.74 65.74 17.73
N PRO A 9 -60.44 65.39 17.56
CA PRO A 9 -59.83 65.01 16.28
C PRO A 9 -59.05 63.67 16.32
N ASP A 10 -59.37 62.69 15.46
CA ASP A 10 -58.47 61.53 15.25
C ASP A 10 -58.26 61.31 13.76
N ASN A 11 -57.44 62.18 13.17
CA ASN A 11 -57.09 62.16 11.76
C ASN A 11 -55.58 62.13 11.59
N PHE A 12 -54.92 61.13 12.19
CA PHE A 12 -53.54 60.81 11.84
C PHE A 12 -53.37 59.29 11.85
N LEU A 13 -52.91 58.76 10.71
CA LEU A 13 -52.46 57.39 10.47
C LEU A 13 -53.51 56.39 9.93
N ASN A 14 -54.08 56.68 8.77
CA ASN A 14 -54.34 55.59 7.82
C ASN A 14 -53.64 55.87 6.49
N VAL A 15 -52.33 55.60 6.46
CA VAL A 15 -51.56 55.54 5.22
C VAL A 15 -51.71 54.11 4.69
N PRO A 16 -52.24 53.89 3.47
CA PRO A 16 -52.22 52.57 2.86
C PRO A 16 -50.77 52.14 2.64
N ILE A 17 -50.30 51.14 3.39
CA ILE A 17 -48.99 50.54 3.19
C ILE A 17 -49.05 49.79 1.85
N PRO A 18 -48.25 50.15 0.84
CA PRO A 18 -48.23 49.40 -0.41
C PRO A 18 -47.72 47.98 -0.13
N PRO A 19 -48.26 46.94 -0.80
CA PRO A 19 -47.83 45.56 -0.56
C PRO A 19 -46.34 45.43 -0.87
N SER A 20 -45.53 45.20 0.16
CA SER A 20 -44.10 44.96 -0.01
C SER A 20 -43.95 43.66 -0.78
N LYS A 21 -43.52 43.79 -2.04
CA LYS A 21 -43.32 42.67 -2.95
C LYS A 21 -42.17 41.83 -2.40
N GLN A 22 -42.49 40.82 -1.60
CA GLN A 22 -41.52 39.88 -1.04
C GLN A 22 -40.76 39.25 -2.21
N ARG A 23 -39.53 39.71 -2.43
CA ARG A 23 -38.63 39.11 -3.41
C ARG A 23 -38.26 37.74 -2.89
N LYS A 24 -38.95 36.70 -3.39
CA LYS A 24 -38.59 35.30 -3.16
C LYS A 24 -37.12 35.14 -3.56
N GLY A 25 -36.23 35.07 -2.57
CA GLY A 25 -34.82 34.78 -2.80
C GLY A 25 -34.72 33.45 -3.54
N LYS A 26 -34.07 33.47 -4.72
CA LYS A 26 -33.84 32.24 -5.48
C LYS A 26 -32.92 31.35 -4.64
N LYS A 27 -33.44 30.22 -4.16
CA LYS A 27 -32.63 29.26 -3.38
C LYS A 27 -31.49 28.76 -4.28
N PRO A 28 -30.23 28.66 -3.79
CA PRO A 28 -29.07 28.27 -4.60
C PRO A 28 -29.01 26.76 -4.87
N ILE A 29 -30.17 26.12 -5.01
CA ILE A 29 -30.34 24.69 -5.27
C ILE A 29 -29.54 24.25 -6.52
N PRO A 30 -29.59 24.94 -7.68
CA PRO A 30 -28.83 24.49 -8.85
C PRO A 30 -27.32 24.62 -8.66
N LEU A 31 -26.87 25.60 -7.87
CA LEU A 31 -25.45 25.79 -7.55
C LEU A 31 -24.94 24.65 -6.67
N LEU A 32 -25.71 24.29 -5.62
CA LEU A 32 -25.39 23.17 -4.75
C LEU A 32 -25.38 21.85 -5.52
N LEU A 33 -26.36 21.65 -6.40
CA LEU A 33 -26.43 20.44 -7.23
C LEU A 33 -25.24 20.35 -8.19
N GLY A 34 -24.86 21.46 -8.83
CA GLY A 34 -23.67 21.53 -9.66
C GLY A 34 -22.39 21.22 -8.88
N LEU A 35 -22.26 21.77 -7.67
CA LEU A 35 -21.10 21.52 -6.82
C LEU A 35 -21.01 20.08 -6.33
N LEU A 36 -22.16 19.43 -6.10
CA LEU A 36 -22.25 18.02 -5.73
C LEU A 36 -21.83 17.12 -6.90
N VAL A 37 -22.26 17.44 -8.12
CA VAL A 37 -21.85 16.71 -9.34
C VAL A 37 -20.35 16.86 -9.60
N VAL A 38 -19.82 18.09 -9.49
CA VAL A 38 -18.39 18.36 -9.69
C VAL A 38 -17.54 17.70 -8.60
N GLY A 39 -17.93 17.86 -7.33
CA GLY A 39 -17.23 17.24 -6.21
C GLY A 39 -17.28 15.70 -6.25
N GLY A 40 -18.44 15.15 -6.58
CA GLY A 40 -18.64 13.70 -6.70
C GLY A 40 -17.85 13.09 -7.86
N SER A 41 -17.85 13.74 -9.03
CA SER A 41 -17.06 13.30 -10.19
C SER A 41 -15.56 13.37 -9.92
N LEU A 42 -15.08 14.47 -9.33
CA LEU A 42 -13.68 14.61 -8.97
C LEU A 42 -13.26 13.57 -7.92
N GLY A 43 -14.07 13.37 -6.88
CA GLY A 43 -13.82 12.35 -5.86
C GLY A 43 -13.80 10.93 -6.44
N TYR A 44 -14.72 10.62 -7.35
CA TYR A 44 -14.78 9.32 -8.02
C TYR A 44 -13.53 9.06 -8.87
N VAL A 45 -13.11 10.03 -9.69
CA VAL A 45 -11.90 9.92 -10.52
C VAL A 45 -10.65 9.72 -9.65
N LEU A 46 -10.53 10.47 -8.55
CA LEU A 46 -9.40 10.33 -7.63
C LEU A 46 -9.39 8.99 -6.89
N TRP A 47 -10.56 8.40 -6.61
CA TRP A 47 -10.67 7.10 -5.98
C TRP A 47 -10.35 5.95 -6.95
N GLN A 48 -10.86 6.03 -8.18
CA GLN A 48 -10.63 5.02 -9.23
C GLN A 48 -9.16 4.97 -9.66
N ASN A 49 -8.49 6.13 -9.72
CA ASN A 49 -7.10 6.23 -10.14
C ASN A 49 -6.10 6.02 -9.01
N ARG A 50 -6.53 5.50 -7.84
CA ARG A 50 -5.58 5.12 -6.81
C ARG A 50 -4.75 3.95 -7.32
N PRO A 51 -3.41 4.03 -7.28
CA PRO A 51 -2.57 2.91 -7.65
C PRO A 51 -2.93 1.73 -6.73
N GLN A 52 -3.43 0.64 -7.32
CA GLN A 52 -3.58 -0.63 -6.64
C GLN A 52 -2.17 -1.07 -6.25
N GLY A 53 -1.88 -1.13 -4.94
CA GLY A 53 -0.53 -1.38 -4.43
C GLY A 53 0.11 -2.62 -5.08
N GLU A 54 1.43 -2.58 -5.30
CA GLU A 54 2.27 -3.55 -6.03
C GLU A 54 1.64 -4.95 -6.17
N VAL A 55 0.78 -5.11 -7.18
CA VAL A 55 0.10 -6.38 -7.44
C VAL A 55 1.02 -7.39 -8.15
N ASP A 56 2.22 -6.96 -8.52
CA ASP A 56 3.15 -7.70 -9.40
C ASP A 56 4.34 -8.34 -8.67
N VAL A 57 4.39 -8.22 -7.33
CA VAL A 57 5.49 -8.80 -6.52
C VAL A 57 4.97 -9.99 -5.72
N LEU A 58 5.16 -11.19 -6.28
CA LEU A 58 4.93 -12.44 -5.55
C LEU A 58 6.07 -12.65 -4.55
N LYS A 59 5.79 -12.41 -3.26
CA LYS A 59 6.74 -12.66 -2.17
C LYS A 59 6.78 -14.16 -1.88
N LEU A 60 7.91 -14.78 -2.15
CA LEU A 60 8.18 -16.17 -1.83
C LEU A 60 9.23 -16.26 -0.72
N SER A 61 9.09 -17.29 0.13
CA SER A 61 10.08 -17.68 1.11
C SER A 61 10.43 -19.15 0.85
N GLY A 62 11.71 -19.46 0.87
CA GLY A 62 12.20 -20.80 0.61
C GLY A 62 13.64 -20.96 1.08
N ARG A 63 14.12 -22.20 1.05
CA ARG A 63 15.52 -22.54 1.30
C ARG A 63 16.13 -23.02 -0.01
N ILE A 64 17.37 -22.62 -0.25
CA ILE A 64 18.17 -23.13 -1.37
C ILE A 64 18.93 -24.34 -0.85
N GLU A 65 18.81 -25.46 -1.54
CA GLU A 65 19.49 -26.71 -1.21
C GLU A 65 20.51 -27.03 -2.32
N GLY A 66 21.69 -27.51 -1.91
CA GLY A 66 22.72 -28.02 -2.81
C GLY A 66 22.77 -29.54 -2.78
N TYR A 67 23.36 -30.15 -3.80
CA TYR A 67 23.73 -31.56 -3.73
C TYR A 67 24.95 -31.73 -2.83
N GLU A 68 24.80 -32.50 -1.77
CA GLU A 68 25.89 -32.87 -0.87
C GLU A 68 26.42 -34.25 -1.20
N THR A 69 27.71 -34.46 -0.98
CA THR A 69 28.34 -35.77 -1.08
C THR A 69 29.38 -35.89 0.01
N GLU A 70 29.17 -36.88 0.88
CA GLU A 70 30.14 -37.26 1.90
C GLU A 70 31.09 -38.31 1.32
N ILE A 71 32.40 -38.10 1.50
CA ILE A 71 33.43 -39.02 1.02
C ILE A 71 34.15 -39.58 2.24
N GLY A 72 34.08 -40.90 2.40
CA GLY A 72 34.76 -41.65 3.45
C GLY A 72 35.83 -42.60 2.88
N ILE A 73 36.70 -43.08 3.76
CA ILE A 73 37.76 -44.03 3.41
C ILE A 73 37.27 -45.46 3.62
N LYS A 74 37.53 -46.36 2.66
CA LYS A 74 37.13 -47.77 2.75
C LYS A 74 38.03 -48.63 3.66
N ARG A 75 39.30 -48.27 3.79
CA ARG A 75 40.29 -48.96 4.65
C ARG A 75 40.67 -48.09 5.84
N SER A 76 41.08 -48.72 6.94
CA SER A 76 41.71 -48.01 8.06
C SER A 76 43.13 -47.57 7.67
N GLY A 77 43.56 -46.41 8.14
CA GLY A 77 44.90 -45.88 7.89
C GLY A 77 45.11 -44.52 8.55
N ARG A 78 46.37 -44.16 8.80
CA ARG A 78 46.73 -42.82 9.30
C ARG A 78 46.70 -41.83 8.13
N ILE A 79 46.16 -40.63 8.34
CA ILE A 79 46.27 -39.56 7.34
C ILE A 79 47.73 -39.08 7.32
N GLU A 80 48.36 -39.19 6.15
CA GLU A 80 49.70 -38.65 5.89
C GLU A 80 49.61 -37.16 5.55
N SER A 81 48.68 -36.79 4.67
CA SER A 81 48.49 -35.39 4.25
C SER A 81 47.05 -35.05 3.85
N ILE A 82 46.74 -33.76 3.92
CA ILE A 82 45.47 -33.17 3.47
C ILE A 82 45.81 -32.15 2.37
N ALA A 83 45.29 -32.36 1.17
CA ALA A 83 45.66 -31.57 -0.01
C ALA A 83 44.92 -30.22 -0.10
N LEU A 84 43.73 -30.10 0.52
CA LEU A 84 42.87 -28.92 0.42
C LEU A 84 42.34 -28.45 1.77
N ARG A 85 41.96 -27.18 1.83
CA ARG A 85 41.28 -26.56 2.97
C ARG A 85 39.79 -26.40 2.69
N GLU A 86 39.02 -26.21 3.74
CA GLU A 86 37.59 -25.91 3.68
C GLU A 86 37.30 -24.72 2.75
N GLY A 87 36.21 -24.82 1.99
CA GLY A 87 35.82 -23.81 1.00
C GLY A 87 36.57 -23.88 -0.34
N ALA A 88 37.55 -24.79 -0.49
CA ALA A 88 38.20 -24.98 -1.78
C ALA A 88 37.29 -25.68 -2.79
N TYR A 89 37.36 -25.24 -4.06
CA TYR A 89 36.72 -25.93 -5.16
C TYR A 89 37.45 -27.22 -5.50
N VAL A 90 36.68 -28.29 -5.77
CA VAL A 90 37.20 -29.61 -6.11
C VAL A 90 36.64 -30.10 -7.46
N LYS A 91 37.41 -30.94 -8.13
CA LYS A 91 37.00 -31.63 -9.37
C LYS A 91 36.92 -33.13 -9.14
N LYS A 92 36.16 -33.82 -9.99
CA LYS A 92 36.11 -35.28 -9.99
C LYS A 92 37.51 -35.87 -10.20
N GLY A 93 37.88 -36.83 -9.36
CA GLY A 93 39.18 -37.52 -9.41
C GLY A 93 40.34 -36.72 -8.81
N GLN A 94 40.08 -35.56 -8.23
CA GLN A 94 41.10 -34.80 -7.50
C GLN A 94 41.43 -35.48 -6.17
N GLU A 95 42.72 -35.58 -5.87
CA GLU A 95 43.20 -36.08 -4.57
C GLU A 95 42.83 -35.09 -3.46
N LEU A 96 42.16 -35.58 -2.42
CA LEU A 96 41.74 -34.77 -1.27
C LEU A 96 42.64 -35.00 -0.04
N ILE A 97 43.02 -36.26 0.19
CA ILE A 97 43.87 -36.70 1.28
C ILE A 97 44.78 -37.83 0.80
N LYS A 98 45.93 -38.00 1.46
CA LYS A 98 46.80 -39.16 1.30
C LYS A 98 46.86 -39.94 2.61
N LEU A 99 46.77 -41.26 2.52
CA LEU A 99 46.91 -42.16 3.66
C LEU A 99 48.31 -42.75 3.68
N ASP A 100 48.83 -42.96 4.87
CA ASP A 100 50.08 -43.68 5.09
C ASP A 100 49.93 -45.14 4.67
N ASP A 101 50.76 -45.57 3.71
CA ASP A 101 50.76 -46.90 3.11
C ASP A 101 51.94 -47.78 3.57
N SER A 102 52.71 -47.34 4.57
CA SER A 102 53.92 -48.03 5.05
C SER A 102 53.66 -49.48 5.49
N ASN A 103 52.48 -49.77 6.04
CA ASN A 103 52.12 -51.11 6.52
C ASN A 103 51.47 -52.00 5.44
N ASP A 104 50.95 -51.41 4.36
CA ASP A 104 50.30 -52.17 3.28
C ASP A 104 51.31 -52.89 2.39
N GLN A 105 52.55 -52.40 2.34
CA GLN A 105 53.66 -53.01 1.59
C GLN A 105 54.15 -54.33 2.21
N LEU A 106 53.80 -54.62 3.47
CA LEU A 106 54.22 -55.85 4.17
C LEU A 106 53.29 -57.05 3.91
N LEU A 107 52.18 -56.85 3.17
CA LEU A 107 51.16 -57.88 2.89
C LEU A 107 51.11 -58.30 1.41
N GLN A 108 52.08 -57.89 0.59
CA GLN A 108 52.29 -58.39 -0.79
C GLN A 108 53.44 -59.40 -0.81
#